data_AF-A0A3C0G1Q6-F1
#
_entry.id   AF-A0A3C0G1Q6-F1
#
_cell.length_a   1.000
_cell.length_b   1.000
_cell.length_c   1.000
_cell.angle_alpha   90.00
_cell.angle_beta   90.00
_cell.angle_gamma   90.00
#
_symmetry.space_group_name_H-M   'P 1'
#
loop_
_entity.id
_entity.type
_entity.pdbx_description
1 polymer ?
#
loop_
_entity_poly.entity_id
_entity_poly.type
_entity_poly.pdbx_seq_one_letter_code
_entity_poly.pdbx_strand_id
1 'polypeptide(L)'
;MKIKVKNRSMQDMSHMGSYLSSFLPYAQKKMGFNRPPTIFFDSDTQNADKVLGKTGYYNPETDEIVVYVDKRHPKDILRSLSHELVHHTQNCRGDLEPEIAGDTSPGYAQSNSHMRNMESEAYELGSGLYFRDWEDSLKNQLEETNYKHITGDSHKMATYEQLKEEITTKVVAALTEKLKGKQHKIASAAPPEDEITGADFKALQKKESVEEINEEEEELEERKKRDTPRDSDRREDVKL
;
A
#
# COMPACT_ATOMS: atom_id res chain seq x y z
N MET A 1 -1.54 0.76 22.18
CA MET A 1 -0.13 0.31 22.16
C MET A 1 0.67 1.24 21.25
N LYS A 2 1.90 1.64 21.61
CA LYS A 2 2.72 2.54 20.78
C LYS A 2 3.87 1.76 20.12
N ILE A 3 3.70 1.44 18.83
CA ILE A 3 4.72 0.76 18.01
C ILE A 3 5.73 1.81 17.53
N LYS A 4 7.02 1.50 17.65
CA LYS A 4 8.10 2.41 17.22
C LYS A 4 8.52 2.02 15.80
N VAL A 5 8.47 2.96 14.87
CA VAL A 5 8.95 2.78 13.49
C VAL A 5 10.16 3.68 13.29
N LYS A 6 11.27 3.11 12.82
CA LYS A 6 12.52 3.82 12.55
C LYS A 6 12.98 3.53 11.13
N ASN A 7 13.32 4.58 10.39
CA ASN A 7 13.94 4.44 9.08
C ASN A 7 15.47 4.59 9.24
N ARG A 8 16.21 3.51 9.00
CA ARG A 8 17.69 3.46 8.98
C ARG A 8 18.24 3.32 7.56
N SER A 9 17.39 3.11 6.56
CA SER A 9 17.75 2.90 5.15
C SER A 9 18.25 4.13 4.41
N MET A 10 18.15 5.33 5.02
CA MET A 10 18.44 6.63 4.39
C MET A 10 17.61 6.97 3.14
N GLN A 11 16.64 6.13 2.77
CA GLN A 11 15.72 6.35 1.64
C GLN A 11 14.48 7.13 2.08
N ASP A 12 13.85 7.84 1.13
CA ASP A 12 12.58 8.51 1.38
C ASP A 12 11.44 7.48 1.44
N MET A 13 10.93 7.26 2.65
CA MET A 13 9.82 6.35 2.96
C MET A 13 8.55 7.12 3.34
N SER A 14 8.46 8.42 3.06
CA SER A 14 7.33 9.28 3.45
C SER A 14 5.99 8.76 2.92
N HIS A 15 5.98 8.25 1.69
CA HIS A 15 4.80 7.64 1.04
C HIS A 15 4.23 6.43 1.80
N MET A 16 5.03 5.77 2.64
CA MET A 16 4.59 4.62 3.46
C MET A 16 3.86 5.04 4.74
N GLY A 17 3.99 6.31 5.16
CA GLY A 17 3.56 6.76 6.48
C GLY A 17 2.05 6.56 6.74
N SER A 18 1.20 6.91 5.77
CA SER A 18 -0.25 6.73 5.88
C SER A 18 -0.63 5.25 5.93
N TYR A 19 -0.03 4.42 5.09
CA TYR A 19 -0.26 2.98 5.06
C TYR A 19 0.16 2.32 6.37
N LEU A 20 1.34 2.63 6.90
CA LEU A 20 1.80 2.10 8.19
C LEU A 20 0.90 2.53 9.35
N SER A 21 0.44 3.79 9.33
CA SER A 21 -0.46 4.32 10.36
C SER A 21 -1.83 3.62 10.38
N SER A 22 -2.28 3.11 9.22
CA SER A 22 -3.51 2.30 9.10
C SER A 22 -3.26 0.82 9.39
N PHE A 23 -2.18 0.26 8.84
CA PHE A 23 -1.89 -1.16 8.88
C PHE A 23 -1.50 -1.65 10.29
N LEU A 24 -0.65 -0.92 11.01
CA LEU A 24 -0.14 -1.39 12.30
C LEU A 24 -1.24 -1.54 13.37
N PRO A 25 -2.20 -0.61 13.52
CA PRO A 25 -3.35 -0.82 14.40
C PRO A 25 -4.25 -1.98 13.94
N TYR A 26 -4.45 -2.13 12.63
CA TYR A 26 -5.20 -3.25 12.07
C TYR A 26 -4.56 -4.60 12.45
N ALA A 27 -3.25 -4.72 12.21
CA ALA A 27 -2.48 -5.92 12.50
C ALA A 27 -2.49 -6.24 14.00
N GLN A 28 -2.29 -5.23 14.86
CA GLN A 28 -2.36 -5.41 16.31
C GLN A 28 -3.73 -5.93 16.77
N LYS A 29 -4.82 -5.41 16.19
CA LYS A 29 -6.18 -5.89 16.52
C LYS A 29 -6.44 -7.31 16.03
N LYS A 30 -5.94 -7.68 14.86
CA LYS A 30 -6.15 -9.01 14.25
C LYS A 30 -5.28 -10.10 14.87
N MET A 31 -4.01 -9.79 15.11
CA MET A 31 -3.01 -10.74 15.61
C MET A 31 -2.96 -10.79 17.14
N GLY A 32 -3.34 -9.70 17.83
CA GLY A 32 -3.52 -9.70 19.29
C GLY A 32 -2.24 -9.68 20.12
N PHE A 33 -1.07 -9.37 19.54
CA PHE A 33 0.17 -9.23 20.30
C PHE A 33 0.05 -8.15 21.39
N ASN A 34 0.67 -8.41 22.55
CA ASN A 34 0.49 -7.65 23.78
C ASN A 34 1.72 -6.78 24.16
N ARG A 35 2.86 -6.98 23.48
CA ARG A 35 4.05 -6.14 23.59
C ARG A 35 4.25 -5.32 22.31
N PRO A 36 4.74 -4.08 22.37
CA PRO A 36 5.00 -3.29 21.16
C PRO A 36 6.35 -3.67 20.54
N PRO A 37 6.41 -4.13 19.28
CA PRO A 37 7.67 -4.33 18.61
C PRO A 37 8.31 -2.99 18.20
N THR A 38 9.62 -3.01 17.94
CA THR A 38 10.32 -1.91 17.26
C THR A 38 10.60 -2.32 15.81
N ILE A 39 10.08 -1.56 14.86
CA ILE A 39 10.23 -1.80 13.42
C ILE A 39 11.35 -0.93 12.87
N PHE A 40 12.27 -1.55 12.14
CA PHE A 40 13.35 -0.90 11.41
C PHE A 40 13.24 -1.18 9.91
N PHE A 41 13.30 -0.12 9.12
CA PHE A 41 13.53 -0.22 7.68
C PHE A 41 15.02 -0.01 7.40
N ASP A 42 15.68 -1.04 6.89
CA ASP A 42 17.12 -1.07 6.64
C ASP A 42 17.45 -1.14 5.15
N SER A 43 18.63 -0.62 4.82
CA SER A 43 19.27 -0.82 3.52
C SER A 43 20.44 -1.80 3.67
N ASP A 44 20.46 -2.82 2.84
CA ASP A 44 21.57 -3.76 2.65
C ASP A 44 21.65 -4.10 1.15
N THR A 45 22.47 -3.34 0.43
CA THR A 45 22.66 -3.49 -1.02
C THR A 45 23.25 -4.84 -1.39
N GLN A 46 24.12 -5.41 -0.55
CA GLN A 46 24.72 -6.73 -0.79
C GLN A 46 23.68 -7.85 -0.65
N ASN A 47 22.74 -7.71 0.27
CA ASN A 47 21.60 -8.63 0.38
C ASN A 47 20.64 -8.45 -0.81
N ALA A 48 20.37 -7.21 -1.23
CA ALA A 48 19.46 -6.92 -2.34
C ALA A 48 19.96 -7.44 -3.70
N ASP A 49 21.27 -7.58 -3.87
CA ASP A 49 21.86 -8.16 -5.09
C ASP A 49 21.81 -9.71 -5.10
N LYS A 50 21.44 -10.34 -3.98
CA LYS A 50 21.27 -11.80 -3.90
C LYS A 50 19.85 -12.19 -4.29
N VAL A 51 19.71 -13.07 -5.28
CA VAL A 51 18.41 -13.60 -5.74
C VAL A 51 17.62 -14.26 -4.61
N LEU A 52 18.30 -14.90 -3.66
CA LEU A 52 17.72 -15.53 -2.47
C LEU A 52 17.99 -14.73 -1.19
N GLY A 53 18.14 -13.40 -1.33
CA GLY A 53 18.33 -12.49 -0.20
C GLY A 53 17.13 -12.49 0.75
N LYS A 54 17.39 -12.10 2.01
CA LYS A 54 16.34 -11.97 3.01
C LYS A 54 15.47 -10.75 2.72
N THR A 55 14.18 -10.86 2.99
CA THR A 55 13.25 -9.72 2.86
C THR A 55 13.02 -9.00 4.18
N GLY A 56 13.22 -9.69 5.29
CA GLY A 56 13.15 -9.20 6.65
C GLY A 56 13.59 -10.29 7.62
N TYR A 57 13.56 -9.96 8.91
CA TYR A 57 13.66 -10.92 9.99
C TYR A 57 13.09 -10.33 11.28
N TYR A 58 12.72 -11.23 12.18
CA TYR A 58 12.32 -10.92 13.55
C TYR A 58 13.39 -11.36 14.55
N ASN A 59 13.67 -10.51 15.55
CA ASN A 59 14.53 -10.84 16.68
C ASN A 59 13.69 -11.04 17.95
N PRO A 60 13.55 -12.27 18.47
CA PRO A 60 12.75 -12.57 19.65
C PRO A 60 13.34 -12.03 20.96
N GLU A 61 14.64 -11.76 21.04
CA GLU A 61 15.31 -11.26 22.25
C GLU A 61 15.04 -9.78 22.49
N THR A 62 14.93 -9.00 21.41
CA THR A 62 14.78 -7.54 21.46
C THR A 62 13.40 -7.04 21.04
N ASP A 63 12.49 -7.96 20.64
CA ASP A 63 11.19 -7.65 20.00
C ASP A 63 11.36 -6.69 18.80
N GLU A 64 12.40 -6.92 18.01
CA GLU A 64 12.74 -6.07 16.86
C GLU A 64 12.36 -6.75 15.53
N ILE A 65 11.73 -5.98 14.65
CA ILE A 65 11.43 -6.37 13.28
C ILE A 65 12.32 -5.55 12.36
N VAL A 66 13.08 -6.20 11.50
CA VAL A 66 13.91 -5.53 10.48
C VAL A 66 13.40 -5.94 9.11
N VAL A 67 13.11 -4.95 8.26
CA VAL A 67 12.66 -5.17 6.88
C VAL A 67 13.60 -4.46 5.92
N TYR A 68 14.15 -5.20 4.96
CA TYR A 68 15.02 -4.64 3.93
C TYR A 68 14.18 -4.00 2.82
N VAL A 69 14.58 -2.81 2.37
CA VAL A 69 13.77 -1.98 1.46
C VAL A 69 14.36 -1.78 0.06
N ASP A 70 15.65 -2.07 -0.14
CA ASP A 70 16.33 -1.78 -1.41
C ASP A 70 15.73 -2.52 -2.60
N LYS A 71 15.45 -1.78 -3.69
CA LYS A 71 14.91 -2.31 -4.96
C LYS A 71 13.60 -3.10 -4.79
N ARG A 72 12.83 -2.83 -3.74
CA ARG A 72 11.55 -3.52 -3.46
C ARG A 72 10.35 -2.62 -3.66
N HIS A 73 9.27 -3.24 -4.10
CA HIS A 73 7.99 -2.56 -4.20
C HIS A 73 7.42 -2.28 -2.79
N PRO A 74 6.82 -1.09 -2.53
CA PRO A 74 6.20 -0.75 -1.24
C PRO A 74 5.26 -1.81 -0.68
N LYS A 75 4.43 -2.41 -1.55
CA LYS A 75 3.52 -3.51 -1.19
C LYS A 75 4.27 -4.73 -0.65
N ASP A 76 5.42 -5.07 -1.23
CA ASP A 76 6.21 -6.22 -0.82
C ASP A 76 6.88 -5.96 0.53
N ILE A 77 7.33 -4.73 0.77
CA ILE A 77 7.85 -4.29 2.07
C ILE A 77 6.78 -4.45 3.16
N LEU A 78 5.54 -4.00 2.90
CA LEU A 78 4.43 -4.19 3.85
C LEU A 78 4.07 -5.66 4.05
N ARG A 79 4.14 -6.48 3.00
CA ARG A 79 3.88 -7.92 3.10
C ARG A 79 4.91 -8.61 3.98
N SER A 80 6.20 -8.32 3.79
CA SER A 80 7.26 -8.81 4.68
C SER A 80 7.05 -8.33 6.12
N LEU A 81 6.70 -7.06 6.31
CA LEU A 81 6.38 -6.55 7.65
C LEU A 81 5.22 -7.33 8.31
N SER A 82 4.18 -7.67 7.54
CA SER A 82 3.05 -8.47 8.04
C SER A 82 3.48 -9.88 8.47
N HIS A 83 4.38 -10.50 7.71
CA HIS A 83 4.98 -11.80 8.06
C HIS A 83 5.72 -11.73 9.39
N GLU A 84 6.63 -10.75 9.55
CA GLU A 84 7.41 -10.60 10.78
C GLU A 84 6.54 -10.24 12.01
N LEU A 85 5.41 -9.57 11.81
CA LEU A 85 4.45 -9.30 12.89
C LEU A 85 3.77 -10.59 13.41
N VAL A 86 3.62 -11.62 12.57
CA VAL A 86 3.16 -12.94 13.03
C VAL A 86 4.24 -13.60 13.88
N HIS A 87 5.52 -13.53 13.50
CA HIS A 87 6.60 -14.01 14.37
C HIS A 87 6.66 -13.27 15.71
N HIS A 88 6.43 -11.96 15.71
CA HIS A 88 6.30 -11.22 16.96
C HIS A 88 5.11 -11.71 17.81
N THR A 89 4.00 -12.06 17.17
CA THR A 89 2.83 -12.62 17.84
C THR A 89 3.13 -14.00 18.42
N GLN A 90 3.78 -14.88 17.67
CA GLN A 90 4.28 -16.18 18.13
C GLN A 90 5.20 -16.01 19.34
N ASN A 91 6.12 -15.04 19.31
CA ASN A 91 6.97 -14.71 20.47
C ASN A 91 6.15 -14.29 21.69
N CYS A 92 5.12 -13.47 21.50
CA CYS A 92 4.23 -13.03 22.58
C CYS A 92 3.38 -14.17 23.16
N ARG A 93 3.13 -15.24 22.39
CA ARG A 93 2.46 -16.46 22.86
C ARG A 93 3.39 -17.43 23.59
N GLY A 94 4.71 -17.27 23.43
CA GLY A 94 5.74 -18.17 23.97
C GLY A 94 6.21 -19.25 22.99
N ASP A 95 5.72 -19.25 21.75
CA ASP A 95 6.00 -20.32 20.77
C ASP A 95 7.47 -20.35 20.31
N LEU A 96 8.20 -19.25 20.52
CA LEU A 96 9.61 -19.08 20.16
C LEU A 96 10.57 -19.27 21.34
N GLU A 97 10.08 -19.73 22.50
CA GLU A 97 10.96 -20.03 23.62
C GLU A 97 11.99 -21.12 23.24
N PRO A 98 13.26 -21.03 23.69
CA PRO A 98 14.31 -21.96 23.28
C PRO A 98 13.97 -23.43 23.51
N GLU A 99 13.16 -23.72 24.53
CA GLU A 99 12.68 -25.06 24.87
C GLU A 99 11.73 -25.66 23.82
N ILE A 100 11.04 -24.80 23.05
CA ILE A 100 10.03 -25.18 22.04
C ILE A 100 10.60 -25.05 20.63
N ALA A 101 11.26 -23.93 20.34
CA ALA A 101 11.81 -23.62 19.03
C ALA A 101 13.04 -24.50 18.69
N GLY A 102 13.83 -24.88 19.70
CA GLY A 102 15.07 -25.62 19.50
C GLY A 102 16.09 -24.84 18.67
N ASP A 103 16.86 -25.53 17.83
CA ASP A 103 17.84 -24.89 16.95
C ASP A 103 17.16 -24.18 15.77
N THR A 104 17.43 -22.87 15.64
CA THR A 104 16.94 -21.99 14.57
C THR A 104 17.95 -21.83 13.43
N SER A 105 18.95 -22.71 13.34
CA SER A 105 19.92 -22.74 12.24
C SER A 105 19.26 -22.97 10.87
N PRO A 106 19.88 -22.51 9.76
CA PRO A 106 19.32 -22.67 8.42
C PRO A 106 18.92 -24.12 8.13
N GLY A 107 17.67 -24.35 7.76
CA GLY A 107 17.11 -25.68 7.57
C GLY A 107 16.16 -26.12 8.68
N TYR A 108 15.99 -25.31 9.74
CA TYR A 108 15.10 -25.62 10.86
C TYR A 108 13.66 -25.96 10.43
N ALA A 109 13.13 -25.32 9.38
CA ALA A 109 11.77 -25.55 8.92
C ALA A 109 11.59 -26.92 8.24
N GLN A 110 12.68 -27.56 7.83
CA GLN A 110 12.65 -28.90 7.25
C GLN A 110 12.83 -29.99 8.31
N SER A 111 13.54 -29.69 9.40
CA SER A 111 13.84 -30.66 10.46
C SER A 111 12.88 -30.56 11.66
N ASN A 112 12.30 -29.39 11.93
CA ASN A 112 11.43 -29.14 13.07
C ASN A 112 9.99 -28.82 12.60
N SER A 113 9.07 -29.74 12.89
CA SER A 113 7.63 -29.63 12.57
C SER A 113 6.98 -28.39 13.19
N HIS A 114 7.35 -28.05 14.43
CA HIS A 114 6.83 -26.86 15.12
C HIS A 114 7.25 -25.58 14.37
N MET A 115 8.54 -25.46 14.07
CA MET A 115 9.04 -24.31 13.32
C MET A 115 8.46 -24.21 11.91
N ARG A 116 8.24 -25.35 11.25
CA ARG A 116 7.56 -25.38 9.95
C ARG A 116 6.14 -24.82 10.02
N ASN A 117 5.39 -25.18 11.07
CA ASN A 117 4.04 -24.69 11.27
C ASN A 117 4.04 -23.18 11.58
N MET A 118 5.03 -22.69 12.31
CA MET A 118 5.19 -21.25 12.56
C MET A 118 5.46 -20.44 11.29
N GLU A 119 6.33 -20.94 10.41
CA GLU A 119 6.53 -20.35 9.09
C GLU A 119 5.23 -20.39 8.26
N SER A 120 4.53 -21.53 8.24
CA SER A 120 3.24 -21.67 7.54
C SER A 120 2.23 -20.64 8.03
N GLU A 121 2.09 -20.47 9.34
CA GLU A 121 1.20 -19.47 9.95
C GLU A 121 1.60 -18.04 9.52
N ALA A 122 2.90 -17.70 9.53
CA ALA A 122 3.38 -16.39 9.12
C ALA A 122 3.14 -16.10 7.62
N TYR A 123 3.23 -17.12 6.76
CA TYR A 123 2.88 -17.01 5.34
C TYR A 123 1.37 -16.87 5.12
N GLU A 124 0.58 -17.78 5.68
CA GLU A 124 -0.86 -17.86 5.46
C GLU A 124 -1.59 -16.67 6.09
N LEU A 125 -1.33 -16.38 7.36
CA LEU A 125 -2.01 -15.31 8.09
C LEU A 125 -1.37 -13.96 7.81
N GLY A 126 -0.05 -13.86 7.97
CA GLY A 126 0.68 -12.60 7.87
C GLY A 126 0.74 -12.10 6.43
N SER A 127 1.50 -12.77 5.58
CA SER A 127 1.69 -12.37 4.17
C SER A 127 0.40 -12.46 3.33
N GLY A 128 -0.46 -13.41 3.66
CA GLY A 128 -1.70 -13.70 2.94
C GLY A 128 -2.91 -12.96 3.49
N LEU A 129 -3.62 -13.61 4.42
CA LEU A 129 -4.99 -13.23 4.80
C LEU A 129 -5.10 -11.84 5.44
N TYR A 130 -4.32 -11.55 6.48
CA TYR A 130 -4.42 -10.27 7.18
C TYR A 130 -3.98 -9.10 6.30
N PHE A 131 -2.91 -9.29 5.53
CA PHE A 131 -2.45 -8.26 4.62
C PHE A 131 -3.45 -8.00 3.50
N ARG A 132 -4.03 -9.07 2.92
CA ARG A 132 -5.04 -8.98 1.87
C ARG A 132 -6.32 -8.32 2.36
N ASP A 133 -6.86 -8.75 3.50
CA ASP A 133 -8.06 -8.17 4.10
C ASP A 133 -7.89 -6.66 4.35
N TRP A 134 -6.70 -6.24 4.81
CA TRP A 134 -6.40 -4.83 5.01
C TRP A 134 -6.28 -4.08 3.67
N GLU A 135 -5.58 -4.64 2.68
CA GLU A 135 -5.47 -4.07 1.34
C GLU A 135 -6.85 -3.86 0.71
N ASP A 136 -7.69 -4.89 0.74
CA ASP A 136 -9.04 -4.87 0.18
C ASP A 136 -9.93 -3.87 0.93
N SER A 137 -9.77 -3.72 2.25
CA SER A 137 -10.51 -2.71 3.02
C SER A 137 -10.20 -1.27 2.57
N LEU A 138 -8.94 -0.99 2.21
CA LEU A 138 -8.54 0.32 1.70
C LEU A 138 -9.05 0.56 0.28
N LYS A 139 -8.98 -0.47 -0.57
CA LYS A 139 -9.48 -0.38 -1.95
C LYS A 139 -10.98 -0.21 -1.99
N ASN A 140 -11.73 -0.98 -1.21
CA ASN A 140 -13.19 -0.84 -1.13
C ASN A 140 -13.58 0.56 -0.66
N GLN A 141 -12.85 1.14 0.31
CA GLN A 141 -13.09 2.52 0.73
C GLN A 141 -12.82 3.52 -0.41
N LEU A 142 -11.75 3.33 -1.19
CA LEU A 142 -11.42 4.14 -2.35
C LEU A 142 -12.45 3.98 -3.48
N GLU A 143 -12.86 2.75 -3.77
CA GLU A 143 -13.87 2.41 -4.75
C GLU A 143 -15.23 2.96 -4.35
N GLU A 144 -15.65 2.84 -3.09
CA GLU A 144 -16.88 3.47 -2.59
C GLU A 144 -16.84 4.99 -2.71
N THR A 145 -15.69 5.63 -2.47
CA THR A 145 -15.54 7.07 -2.73
C THR A 145 -15.67 7.37 -4.22
N ASN A 146 -15.08 6.56 -5.09
CA ASN A 146 -15.16 6.73 -6.55
C ASN A 146 -16.55 6.41 -7.12
N TYR A 147 -17.25 5.41 -6.58
CA TYR A 147 -18.58 4.98 -7.00
C TYR A 147 -19.63 6.02 -6.62
N LYS A 148 -19.50 6.64 -5.43
CA LYS A 148 -20.30 7.84 -5.05
C LYS A 148 -20.12 9.02 -6.00
N HIS A 149 -19.04 9.05 -6.79
CA HIS A 149 -18.84 10.06 -7.84
C HIS A 149 -19.42 9.66 -9.21
N ILE A 150 -19.60 8.36 -9.48
CA ILE A 150 -19.97 7.85 -10.82
C ILE A 150 -21.46 7.48 -10.92
N THR A 151 -22.05 6.85 -9.90
CA THR A 151 -23.49 6.62 -9.86
C THR A 151 -24.15 7.81 -9.19
N GLY A 152 -24.86 8.62 -9.98
CA GLY A 152 -25.50 9.87 -9.60
C GLY A 152 -26.65 9.75 -8.59
N ASP A 153 -26.46 9.04 -7.47
CA ASP A 153 -27.33 9.15 -6.32
C ASP A 153 -26.93 10.41 -5.53
N SER A 154 -27.72 11.43 -5.85
CA SER A 154 -27.76 12.81 -5.38
C SER A 154 -27.85 13.04 -3.87
N HIS A 155 -27.09 12.35 -3.04
CA HIS A 155 -26.80 12.83 -1.69
C HIS A 155 -25.61 13.80 -1.73
N LYS A 156 -25.94 15.00 -2.20
CA LYS A 156 -25.29 16.31 -2.00
C LYS A 156 -24.04 16.26 -1.10
N MET A 157 -22.90 15.88 -1.67
CA MET A 157 -21.67 16.60 -1.33
C MET A 157 -21.97 18.07 -1.65
N ALA A 158 -21.67 18.98 -0.73
CA ALA A 158 -21.74 20.42 -0.99
C ALA A 158 -21.22 20.65 -2.42
N THR A 159 -22.05 21.27 -3.27
CA THR A 159 -21.95 21.22 -4.73
C THR A 159 -20.48 21.30 -5.10
N TYR A 160 -19.95 20.39 -5.92
CA TYR A 160 -18.53 20.38 -6.28
C TYR A 160 -17.97 21.78 -6.59
N GLU A 161 -18.79 22.64 -7.19
CA GLU A 161 -18.53 24.07 -7.38
C GLU A 161 -18.30 24.87 -6.09
N GLN A 162 -19.09 24.67 -5.03
CA GLN A 162 -18.90 25.30 -3.71
C GLN A 162 -17.59 24.85 -3.05
N LEU A 163 -17.27 23.55 -3.08
CA LEU A 163 -16.01 23.03 -2.54
C LEU A 163 -14.81 23.53 -3.36
N LYS A 164 -14.95 23.55 -4.70
CA LYS A 164 -13.95 24.09 -5.62
C LYS A 164 -13.74 25.59 -5.38
N GLU A 165 -14.80 26.37 -5.21
CA GLU A 165 -14.71 27.79 -4.87
C GLU A 165 -14.05 28.00 -3.50
N GLU A 166 -14.42 27.22 -2.48
CA GLU A 166 -13.85 27.36 -1.14
C GLU A 166 -12.35 27.00 -1.12
N ILE A 167 -11.97 25.90 -1.78
CA ILE A 167 -10.57 25.48 -1.91
C ILE A 167 -9.79 26.50 -2.73
N THR A 168 -10.33 26.94 -3.87
CA THR A 168 -9.68 27.95 -4.72
C THR A 168 -9.46 29.25 -3.94
N THR A 169 -10.47 29.70 -3.18
CA THR A 169 -10.37 30.91 -2.36
C THR A 169 -9.30 30.75 -1.28
N LYS A 170 -9.23 29.62 -0.58
CA LYS A 170 -8.21 29.35 0.44
C LYS A 170 -6.81 29.28 -0.16
N VAL A 171 -6.64 28.64 -1.31
CA VAL A 171 -5.35 28.52 -2.01
C VAL A 171 -4.88 29.89 -2.51
N VAL A 172 -5.77 30.67 -3.15
CA VAL A 172 -5.46 32.02 -3.61
C VAL A 172 -5.11 32.93 -2.43
N ALA A 173 -5.86 32.88 -1.32
CA ALA A 173 -5.54 33.65 -0.12
C ALA A 173 -4.16 33.28 0.45
N ALA A 174 -3.84 31.99 0.56
CA ALA A 174 -2.55 31.51 1.05
C ALA A 174 -1.39 31.89 0.12
N LEU A 175 -1.59 31.85 -1.19
CA LEU A 175 -0.60 32.29 -2.18
C LEU A 175 -0.42 33.81 -2.15
N THR A 176 -1.50 34.56 -2.00
CA THR A 176 -1.47 36.03 -1.95
C THR A 176 -0.74 36.52 -0.70
N GLU A 177 -0.98 35.88 0.45
CA GLU A 177 -0.22 36.16 1.68
C GLU A 177 1.27 35.79 1.54
N LYS A 178 1.60 34.69 0.86
CA LYS A 178 3.00 34.33 0.54
C LYS A 178 3.66 35.31 -0.43
N LEU A 179 2.91 35.91 -1.35
CA LEU A 179 3.43 36.88 -2.33
C LEU A 179 3.61 38.28 -1.73
N LYS A 180 2.76 38.70 -0.77
CA LYS A 180 2.94 39.96 -0.02
C LYS A 180 4.27 40.02 0.75
N GLY A 181 4.85 38.87 1.09
CA GLY A 181 6.15 38.77 1.77
C GLY A 181 7.39 38.92 0.88
N LYS A 182 7.26 39.01 -0.45
CA LYS A 182 8.38 39.20 -1.37
C LYS A 182 8.11 40.36 -2.34
N GLN A 183 8.40 41.59 -1.89
CA GLN A 183 8.68 42.66 -2.85
C GLN A 183 10.04 42.40 -3.50
N HIS A 184 10.05 41.70 -4.63
CA HIS A 184 11.14 41.83 -5.59
C HIS A 184 10.68 42.78 -6.69
N LYS A 185 11.39 43.91 -6.81
CA LYS A 185 11.21 44.85 -7.92
C LYS A 185 11.57 44.12 -9.21
N ILE A 186 10.58 43.74 -10.00
CA ILE A 186 10.78 43.27 -11.36
C ILE A 186 10.94 44.52 -12.22
N ALA A 187 12.18 44.82 -12.61
CA ALA A 187 12.45 45.77 -13.67
C ALA A 187 11.86 45.24 -14.98
N SER A 188 11.29 46.12 -15.80
CA SER A 188 10.76 45.77 -17.12
C SER A 188 11.89 45.25 -18.02
N ALA A 189 11.98 43.93 -18.15
CA ALA A 189 12.72 43.26 -19.20
C ALA A 189 11.73 42.68 -20.20
N ALA A 190 12.01 42.84 -21.49
CA ALA A 190 11.20 42.36 -22.60
C ALA A 190 10.87 40.86 -22.47
N PRO A 191 9.75 40.39 -23.03
CA PRO A 191 9.36 38.99 -22.96
C PRO A 191 10.43 38.11 -23.63
N PRO A 192 10.84 36.97 -23.04
CA PRO A 192 11.62 35.99 -23.77
C PRO A 192 10.78 35.40 -24.90
N GLU A 193 11.34 35.40 -26.10
CA GLU A 193 10.77 34.78 -27.29
C GLU A 193 10.89 33.26 -27.14
N ASP A 194 9.86 32.60 -26.62
CA ASP A 194 9.59 31.17 -26.83
C ASP A 194 8.14 30.89 -26.43
N GLU A 195 7.20 31.25 -27.31
CA GLU A 195 5.82 30.82 -27.23
C GLU A 195 5.73 29.33 -27.59
N ILE A 196 5.57 28.47 -26.59
CA ILE A 196 5.08 27.11 -26.80
C ILE A 196 3.63 27.25 -27.27
N THR A 197 3.37 26.98 -28.55
CA THR A 197 2.02 27.12 -29.11
C THR A 197 1.22 25.84 -28.90
N GLY A 198 -0.11 25.92 -28.95
CA GLY A 198 -1.01 24.76 -28.78
C GLY A 198 -0.79 23.60 -29.77
N ALA A 199 0.07 23.77 -30.77
CA ALA A 199 0.51 22.70 -31.67
C ALA A 199 1.48 21.71 -30.99
N ASP A 200 2.29 22.16 -30.03
CA ASP A 200 3.29 21.32 -29.35
C ASP A 200 2.65 20.32 -28.39
N PHE A 201 1.52 20.67 -27.78
CA PHE A 201 0.72 19.77 -26.93
C PHE A 201 0.14 18.57 -27.71
N LYS A 202 -0.18 18.75 -28.99
CA LYS A 202 -0.80 17.70 -29.81
C LYS A 202 0.21 16.65 -30.29
N ALA A 203 1.50 16.99 -30.33
CA ALA A 203 2.58 16.07 -30.67
C ALA A 203 2.92 15.09 -29.53
N LEU A 204 2.65 15.46 -28.27
CA LEU A 204 2.87 14.61 -27.10
C LEU A 204 1.80 13.51 -26.92
N GLN A 205 0.55 13.77 -27.30
CA GLN A 205 -0.54 12.77 -27.21
C GLN A 205 -0.44 11.64 -28.22
N LYS A 206 0.35 11.78 -29.28
CA LYS A 206 0.41 10.78 -30.37
C LYS A 206 1.36 9.61 -30.11
N LYS A 207 1.99 9.57 -28.93
CA LYS A 207 2.95 8.52 -28.53
C LYS A 207 2.42 7.52 -27.50
N GLU A 208 1.18 7.65 -27.04
CA GLU A 208 0.45 6.53 -26.43
C GLU A 208 -0.11 5.69 -27.58
N SER A 209 0.45 4.49 -27.73
CA SER A 209 0.16 3.54 -28.79
C SER A 209 -1.30 3.09 -28.72
N VAL A 210 -1.99 3.20 -29.85
CA VAL A 210 -3.36 2.73 -30.11
C VAL A 210 -3.59 1.25 -29.73
N GLU A 211 -2.53 0.47 -29.50
CA GLU A 211 -2.58 -0.91 -29.01
C GLU A 211 -3.01 -1.04 -27.54
N GLU A 212 -2.59 -0.15 -26.63
CA GLU A 212 -2.97 -0.23 -25.20
C GLU A 212 -4.46 0.06 -24.99
N ILE A 213 -5.03 0.97 -25.78
CA ILE A 213 -6.45 1.35 -25.68
C ILE A 213 -7.35 0.19 -26.16
N ASN A 214 -6.93 -0.56 -27.18
CA ASN A 214 -7.67 -1.72 -27.67
C ASN A 214 -7.61 -2.90 -26.68
N GLU A 215 -6.48 -3.12 -26.01
CA GLU A 215 -6.35 -4.19 -25.01
C GLU A 215 -7.22 -3.92 -23.76
N GLU A 216 -7.30 -2.66 -23.31
CA GLU A 216 -8.17 -2.28 -22.19
C GLU A 216 -9.67 -2.39 -22.55
N GLU A 217 -10.07 -2.01 -23.77
CA GLU A 217 -11.46 -2.19 -24.23
C GLU A 217 -11.83 -3.68 -24.36
N GLU A 218 -10.91 -4.53 -24.80
CA GLU A 218 -11.14 -5.97 -24.94
C GLU A 218 -11.23 -6.66 -23.56
N GLU A 219 -10.43 -6.25 -22.57
CA GLU A 219 -10.52 -6.77 -21.19
C GLU A 219 -11.83 -6.34 -20.50
N LEU A 220 -12.31 -5.12 -20.75
CA LEU A 220 -13.58 -4.61 -20.24
C LEU A 220 -14.81 -5.34 -20.84
N GLU A 221 -14.76 -5.68 -22.13
CA GLU A 221 -15.77 -6.53 -22.80
C GLU A 221 -15.80 -7.96 -22.23
N GLU A 222 -14.63 -8.55 -21.99
CA GLU A 222 -14.47 -9.87 -21.38
C GLU A 222 -14.99 -9.94 -19.93
N ARG A 223 -14.84 -8.86 -19.15
CA ARG A 223 -15.41 -8.76 -17.80
C ARG A 223 -16.93 -8.68 -17.83
N LYS A 224 -17.52 -7.90 -18.74
CA LYS A 224 -18.98 -7.83 -18.91
C LYS A 224 -19.60 -9.15 -19.33
N LYS A 225 -18.89 -10.00 -20.08
CA LYS A 225 -19.36 -11.35 -20.45
C LYS A 225 -19.33 -12.34 -19.27
N ARG A 226 -18.38 -12.19 -18.33
CA ARG A 226 -18.26 -13.04 -17.13
C ARG A 226 -19.31 -12.77 -16.05
N ASP A 227 -19.80 -11.53 -15.97
CA ASP A 227 -20.84 -11.13 -15.00
C ASP A 227 -22.28 -11.37 -15.48
N THR A 228 -22.47 -12.05 -16.62
CA THR A 228 -23.82 -12.50 -17.01
C THR A 228 -24.19 -13.77 -16.22
N PRO A 229 -25.36 -13.84 -15.56
CA PRO A 229 -25.77 -15.03 -14.84
C PRO A 229 -25.76 -16.26 -15.76
N ARG A 230 -25.06 -17.31 -15.35
CA ARG A 230 -24.99 -18.57 -16.09
C ARG A 230 -26.40 -19.17 -16.13
N ASP A 231 -26.84 -19.60 -17.32
CA ASP A 231 -28.17 -20.18 -17.58
C ASP A 231 -28.49 -21.42 -16.70
N SER A 232 -27.51 -21.95 -15.97
CA SER A 232 -27.65 -23.02 -14.98
C SER A 232 -28.30 -22.60 -13.65
N ASP A 233 -28.45 -21.30 -13.36
CA ASP A 233 -29.09 -20.81 -12.13
C ASP A 233 -30.62 -20.60 -12.25
N ARG A 234 -31.20 -20.90 -13.41
CA ARG A 234 -32.67 -21.05 -13.53
C ARG A 234 -33.10 -22.39 -12.94
N ARG A 235 -33.28 -22.43 -11.63
CA ARG A 235 -34.09 -23.50 -11.00
C ARG A 235 -35.51 -23.35 -11.53
N GLU A 236 -35.94 -24.32 -12.32
CA GLU A 236 -37.34 -24.48 -12.70
C GLU A 236 -38.17 -24.74 -11.43
N ASP A 237 -39.05 -23.80 -11.11
CA ASP A 237 -40.11 -23.98 -10.11
C ASP A 237 -41.09 -25.06 -10.60
N VAL A 238 -40.80 -26.32 -10.31
CA VAL A 238 -41.78 -27.40 -10.45
C VAL A 238 -42.56 -27.48 -9.13
N LYS A 239 -43.73 -26.82 -9.13
CA LYS A 239 -44.80 -27.04 -8.16
C LYS A 239 -45.25 -28.49 -8.16
N LEU A 240 -45.31 -29.10 -6.97
CA LEU A 240 -46.31 -30.09 -6.57
C LEU A 240 -46.50 -30.03 -5.05
#